data_AF-A0AAV7RR11-F1
#
_entry.id   AF-A0AAV7RR11-F1
#
_cell.length_a   1.000
_cell.length_b   1.000
_cell.length_c   1.000
_cell.angle_alpha   90.00
_cell.angle_beta   90.00
_cell.angle_gamma   90.00
#
_symmetry.space_group_name_H-M   'P 1'
#
loop_
_entity.id
_entity.type
_entity.pdbx_description
1 polymer ?
#
loop_
_entity_poly.entity_id
_entity_poly.type
_entity_poly.pdbx_seq_one_letter_code
_entity_poly.pdbx_strand_id
1 'polypeptide(L)'
;MCSASLPFLLEGNGCFGFTDANLGKLQARIHKTVRIFFYYRRVAFGIYCNNASVLWRAKKWEYSKDDLTLYDNTEKQPNPVSLETIYQSIMEHQEESKSESHRTQLACRKMQIQIHRVAKTCSEFSTRMEEVETRISHLEDEAGFQQVTREVMEKQLEDTQWKLTDLEDRLRRNNLRVLGIPEGVEGSDTHSFMVALFKEAFPDLQQ
;
A
#
# COMPACT_ATOMS: atom_id res chain seq x y z
N MET A 1 -23.51 -48.37 -16.53
CA MET A 1 -23.89 -48.16 -17.94
C MET A 1 -23.63 -46.70 -18.26
N CYS A 2 -22.72 -46.47 -19.21
CA CYS A 2 -22.28 -45.14 -19.67
C CYS A 2 -23.30 -44.45 -20.60
N SER A 3 -23.02 -43.17 -20.84
CA SER A 3 -23.53 -42.25 -21.88
C SER A 3 -24.88 -41.59 -21.56
N ALA A 4 -25.07 -40.28 -21.76
CA ALA A 4 -24.53 -39.46 -22.84
C ALA A 4 -24.37 -37.96 -22.46
N SER A 5 -23.26 -37.39 -22.96
CA SER A 5 -23.11 -36.14 -23.73
C SER A 5 -23.75 -34.81 -23.28
N LEU A 6 -22.88 -33.85 -22.92
CA LEU A 6 -22.99 -32.37 -23.01
C LEU A 6 -23.32 -31.89 -24.45
N PRO A 7 -23.82 -30.64 -24.73
CA PRO A 7 -23.17 -29.38 -24.31
C PRO A 7 -23.98 -28.04 -24.21
N PHE A 8 -23.32 -27.01 -23.64
CA PHE A 8 -23.30 -25.56 -23.99
C PHE A 8 -24.41 -24.54 -23.58
N LEU A 9 -23.98 -23.58 -22.74
CA LEU A 9 -24.24 -22.13 -22.54
C LEU A 9 -25.64 -21.45 -22.49
N LEU A 10 -25.72 -20.60 -21.43
CA LEU A 10 -26.27 -19.23 -21.28
C LEU A 10 -27.71 -18.99 -20.76
N GLU A 11 -27.69 -18.20 -19.68
CA GLU A 11 -28.65 -17.21 -19.17
C GLU A 11 -29.99 -17.67 -18.56
N GLY A 12 -30.20 -17.26 -17.29
CA GLY A 12 -31.51 -17.25 -16.66
C GLY A 12 -31.51 -17.26 -15.13
N ASN A 13 -31.60 -16.07 -14.53
CA ASN A 13 -32.36 -15.73 -13.32
C ASN A 13 -32.18 -16.55 -12.03
N GLY A 14 -31.44 -15.97 -11.07
CA GLY A 14 -31.48 -16.35 -9.66
C GLY A 14 -32.13 -15.27 -8.80
N CYS A 15 -33.39 -15.49 -8.42
CA CYS A 15 -34.16 -14.71 -7.45
C CYS A 15 -33.43 -14.58 -6.10
N PHE A 16 -33.28 -13.35 -5.60
CA PHE A 16 -32.94 -13.09 -4.20
C PHE A 16 -34.17 -12.53 -3.46
N GLY A 17 -34.64 -13.28 -2.47
CA GLY A 17 -35.80 -12.95 -1.65
C GLY A 17 -35.59 -11.69 -0.79
N PHE A 18 -36.54 -10.76 -0.88
CA PHE A 18 -36.64 -9.57 -0.04
C PHE A 18 -37.45 -9.92 1.23
N THR A 19 -36.84 -9.87 2.41
CA THR A 19 -37.55 -9.88 3.70
C THR A 19 -37.78 -8.44 4.19
N ASP A 20 -38.92 -8.18 4.85
CA ASP A 20 -39.37 -6.84 5.31
C ASP A 20 -38.36 -6.08 6.18
N ALA A 21 -37.44 -6.78 6.84
CA ALA A 21 -36.35 -6.18 7.61
C ALA A 21 -35.34 -5.40 6.75
N ASN A 22 -35.22 -5.72 5.46
CA ASN A 22 -34.33 -5.05 4.51
C ASN A 22 -34.99 -3.80 3.90
N LEU A 23 -36.31 -3.76 3.82
CA LEU A 23 -37.05 -2.60 3.31
C LEU A 23 -36.95 -1.41 4.29
N GLY A 24 -37.08 -1.66 5.60
CA GLY A 24 -36.90 -0.64 6.64
C GLY A 24 -35.47 -0.07 6.71
N LYS A 25 -34.45 -0.90 6.48
CA LYS A 25 -33.04 -0.46 6.43
C LYS A 25 -32.73 0.35 5.17
N LEU A 26 -33.36 0.03 4.03
CA LEU A 26 -33.23 0.80 2.79
C LEU A 26 -33.96 2.15 2.91
N GLN A 27 -35.15 2.17 3.52
CA GLN A 27 -35.93 3.39 3.77
C GLN A 27 -35.21 4.34 4.74
N ALA A 28 -34.57 3.81 5.79
CA ALA A 28 -33.74 4.58 6.72
C ALA A 28 -32.46 5.14 6.06
N ARG A 29 -31.86 4.41 5.11
CA ARG A 29 -30.71 4.90 4.32
C ARG A 29 -31.12 6.01 3.37
N ILE A 30 -32.24 5.87 2.65
CA ILE A 30 -32.77 6.92 1.77
C ILE A 30 -33.12 8.18 2.57
N HIS A 31 -33.73 8.05 3.76
CA HIS A 31 -34.06 9.20 4.61
C HIS A 31 -32.82 9.91 5.18
N LYS A 32 -31.73 9.19 5.46
CA LYS A 32 -30.44 9.78 5.86
C LYS A 32 -29.76 10.50 4.71
N THR A 33 -29.76 9.91 3.50
CA THR A 33 -29.15 10.54 2.31
C THR A 33 -29.93 11.78 1.88
N VAL A 34 -31.27 11.76 1.94
CA VAL A 34 -32.12 12.93 1.68
C VAL A 34 -31.92 14.02 2.74
N ARG A 35 -31.77 13.67 4.03
CA ARG A 35 -31.45 14.65 5.09
C ARG A 35 -30.10 15.33 4.89
N ILE A 36 -29.08 14.59 4.47
CA ILE A 36 -27.76 15.15 4.17
C ILE A 36 -27.83 16.06 2.94
N PHE A 37 -28.58 15.68 1.89
CA PHE A 37 -28.80 16.52 0.72
C PHE A 37 -29.56 17.82 1.04
N PHE A 38 -30.56 17.77 1.93
CA PHE A 38 -31.25 18.97 2.43
C PHE A 38 -30.35 19.82 3.33
N TYR A 39 -29.46 19.23 4.12
CA TYR A 39 -28.51 19.98 4.95
C TYR A 39 -27.49 20.74 4.09
N TYR A 40 -26.92 20.10 3.05
CA TYR A 40 -26.01 20.77 2.12
C TYR A 40 -26.72 21.82 1.23
N ARG A 41 -27.96 21.58 0.82
CA ARG A 41 -28.77 22.59 0.10
C ARG A 41 -29.15 23.77 0.99
N ARG A 42 -29.38 23.55 2.29
CA ARG A 42 -29.72 24.61 3.27
C ARG A 42 -28.48 25.38 3.73
N VAL A 43 -27.30 24.75 3.80
CA VAL A 43 -26.01 25.40 4.04
C VAL A 43 -25.56 26.19 2.80
N ALA A 44 -25.74 25.66 1.58
CA ALA A 44 -25.46 26.39 0.34
C ALA A 44 -26.41 27.60 0.15
N PHE A 45 -27.69 27.49 0.51
CA PHE A 45 -28.62 28.62 0.51
C PHE A 45 -28.33 29.61 1.67
N GLY A 46 -27.93 29.10 2.84
CA GLY A 46 -27.54 29.93 3.99
C GLY A 46 -26.27 30.75 3.79
N ILE A 47 -25.30 30.22 3.01
CA ILE A 47 -24.08 30.95 2.66
C ILE A 47 -24.36 32.03 1.60
N TYR A 48 -25.31 31.80 0.68
CA TYR A 48 -25.77 32.83 -0.27
C TYR A 48 -26.69 33.88 0.37
N CYS A 49 -27.40 33.56 1.46
CA CYS A 49 -28.26 34.51 2.17
C CYS A 49 -27.54 35.35 3.24
N ASN A 50 -26.35 34.96 3.71
CA ASN A 50 -25.61 35.75 4.71
C ASN A 50 -24.97 37.04 4.17
N ASN A 51 -24.93 37.25 2.84
CA ASN A 51 -24.61 38.57 2.26
C ASN A 51 -25.85 39.40 1.91
N ALA A 52 -27.06 38.84 2.01
CA ALA A 52 -28.31 39.55 1.71
C ALA A 52 -28.99 40.13 2.97
N SER A 53 -28.54 39.79 4.17
CA SER A 53 -29.21 40.15 5.44
C SER A 53 -28.65 41.40 6.16
N VAL A 54 -27.68 42.12 5.61
CA VAL A 54 -27.12 43.33 6.26
C VAL A 54 -27.72 44.66 5.77
N LEU A 55 -28.56 44.70 4.73
CA LEU A 55 -29.07 45.99 4.20
C LEU A 55 -30.58 46.04 3.92
N TRP A 56 -31.39 45.43 4.78
CA TRP A 56 -32.80 45.79 4.90
C TRP A 56 -33.17 46.11 6.35
N ARG A 57 -32.42 47.04 6.94
CA ARG A 57 -32.90 47.77 8.11
C ARG A 57 -33.90 48.81 7.59
N ALA A 58 -35.18 48.45 7.61
CA ALA A 58 -36.30 49.31 7.28
C ALA A 58 -36.20 50.62 8.08
N LYS A 59 -35.76 51.70 7.43
CA LYS A 59 -35.94 53.06 7.93
C LYS A 59 -37.40 53.42 7.65
N LYS A 60 -38.21 53.41 8.70
CA LYS A 60 -39.57 53.95 8.71
C LYS A 60 -39.47 55.44 8.35
N TRP A 61 -39.89 55.81 7.15
CA TRP A 61 -40.02 57.22 6.76
C TRP A 61 -41.33 57.74 7.34
N GLU A 62 -41.26 58.44 8.47
CA GLU A 62 -42.35 59.31 8.92
C GLU A 62 -42.27 60.60 8.11
N TYR A 63 -43.31 60.88 7.33
CA TYR A 63 -43.44 62.09 6.54
C TYR A 63 -43.79 63.25 7.49
N SER A 64 -42.78 64.01 7.91
CA SER A 64 -42.98 65.32 8.53
C SER A 64 -43.32 66.34 7.45
N LYS A 65 -44.41 67.07 7.63
CA LYS A 65 -45.02 67.95 6.61
C LYS A 65 -44.49 69.39 6.65
N ASP A 66 -43.39 69.65 7.37
CA ASP A 66 -42.99 71.01 7.73
C ASP A 66 -41.70 71.51 7.04
N ASP A 67 -40.98 70.71 6.26
CA ASP A 67 -39.83 71.18 5.48
C ASP A 67 -40.22 71.50 4.04
N LEU A 68 -41.08 72.53 3.91
CA LEU A 68 -41.44 73.15 2.64
C LEU A 68 -40.89 74.57 2.55
N THR A 69 -39.62 74.80 2.88
CA THR A 69 -38.94 76.04 2.51
C THR A 69 -37.44 75.82 2.30
N LEU A 70 -36.91 76.53 1.30
CA LEU A 70 -35.49 76.72 0.98
C LEU A 70 -34.84 75.68 0.05
N TYR A 71 -35.21 75.72 -1.23
CA TYR A 71 -34.29 75.34 -2.30
C TYR A 71 -33.30 76.49 -2.53
N ASP A 72 -32.11 76.38 -1.93
CA ASP A 72 -30.91 77.07 -2.42
C ASP A 72 -30.19 76.10 -3.37
N ASN A 73 -30.27 76.42 -4.66
CA ASN A 73 -29.73 75.60 -5.75
C ASN A 73 -28.20 75.73 -5.84
N THR A 74 -27.45 75.06 -4.96
CA THR A 74 -26.03 74.72 -5.23
C THR A 74 -25.59 73.45 -4.49
N GLU A 75 -26.39 72.40 -4.51
CA GLU A 75 -25.83 71.05 -4.38
C GLU A 75 -25.40 70.60 -5.77
N LYS A 76 -24.09 70.39 -5.96
CA LYS A 76 -23.56 69.69 -7.14
C LYS A 76 -24.27 68.35 -7.22
N GLN A 77 -25.28 68.25 -8.08
CA GLN A 77 -25.77 66.99 -8.62
C GLN A 77 -24.52 66.16 -8.93
N PRO A 78 -24.36 64.91 -8.43
CA PRO A 78 -23.31 64.06 -8.95
C PRO A 78 -23.51 64.05 -10.46
N ASN A 79 -22.50 64.56 -11.17
CA ASN A 79 -22.56 64.80 -12.61
C ASN A 79 -23.23 63.58 -13.25
N PRO A 80 -24.37 63.70 -13.97
CA PRO A 80 -25.10 62.54 -14.45
C PRO A 80 -24.12 61.75 -15.32
N VAL A 81 -23.67 60.59 -14.81
CA VAL A 81 -22.72 59.75 -15.53
C VAL A 81 -23.40 59.44 -16.86
N SER A 82 -22.77 59.89 -17.95
CA SER A 82 -23.32 59.71 -19.28
C SER A 82 -23.62 58.24 -19.49
N LEU A 83 -24.77 57.92 -20.08
CA LEU A 83 -25.15 56.57 -20.48
C LEU A 83 -23.99 55.89 -21.26
N GLU A 84 -23.27 56.69 -22.05
CA GLU A 84 -22.05 56.34 -22.77
C GLU A 84 -20.95 55.76 -21.85
N THR A 85 -20.70 56.39 -20.70
CA THR A 85 -19.68 55.98 -19.73
C THR A 85 -20.05 54.66 -19.06
N ILE A 86 -21.33 54.44 -18.78
CA ILE A 86 -21.81 53.17 -18.22
C ILE A 86 -21.64 52.05 -19.25
N TYR A 87 -22.04 52.29 -20.51
CA TYR A 87 -21.83 51.31 -21.59
C TYR A 87 -20.35 50.97 -21.77
N GLN A 88 -19.46 51.96 -21.76
CA GLN A 88 -18.01 51.74 -21.84
C GLN A 88 -17.52 50.88 -20.66
N SER A 89 -17.89 51.19 -19.41
CA SER A 89 -17.50 50.38 -18.25
C SER A 89 -18.01 48.94 -18.29
N ILE A 90 -19.22 48.72 -18.82
CA ILE A 90 -19.79 47.37 -18.97
C ILE A 90 -18.99 46.58 -20.00
N MET A 91 -18.63 47.21 -21.12
CA MET A 91 -17.85 46.56 -22.16
C MET A 91 -16.44 46.21 -21.66
N GLU A 92 -15.79 47.13 -20.93
CA GLU A 92 -14.50 46.89 -20.29
C GLU A 92 -14.57 45.75 -19.28
N HIS A 93 -15.53 45.76 -18.35
CA HIS A 93 -15.70 44.67 -17.38
C HIS A 93 -16.04 43.31 -18.04
N GLN A 94 -16.75 43.32 -19.17
CA GLN A 94 -17.00 42.10 -19.93
C GLN A 94 -15.71 41.55 -20.57
N GLU A 95 -14.83 42.42 -21.04
CA GLU A 95 -13.54 42.03 -21.62
C GLU A 95 -12.58 41.52 -20.54
N GLU A 96 -12.50 42.20 -19.41
CA GLU A 96 -11.75 41.75 -18.23
C GLU A 96 -12.24 40.39 -17.74
N SER A 97 -13.56 40.21 -17.60
CA SER A 97 -14.15 38.93 -17.18
C SER A 97 -13.81 37.79 -18.14
N LYS A 98 -13.82 38.06 -19.45
CA LYS A 98 -13.40 37.07 -20.48
C LYS A 98 -11.91 36.74 -20.36
N SER A 99 -11.07 37.76 -20.14
CA SER A 99 -9.62 37.60 -19.96
C SER A 99 -9.31 36.75 -18.72
N GLU A 100 -9.96 37.02 -17.59
CA GLU A 100 -9.81 36.25 -16.35
C GLU A 100 -10.33 34.82 -16.49
N SER A 101 -11.48 34.62 -17.15
CA SER A 101 -12.00 33.29 -17.47
C SER A 101 -11.01 32.49 -18.33
N HIS A 102 -10.39 33.13 -19.34
CA HIS A 102 -9.38 32.49 -20.16
C HIS A 102 -8.10 32.14 -19.37
N ARG A 103 -7.65 33.02 -18.46
CA ARG A 103 -6.50 32.77 -17.57
C ARG A 103 -6.73 31.58 -16.65
N THR A 104 -7.91 31.52 -16.01
CA THR A 104 -8.28 30.40 -15.13
C THR A 104 -8.40 29.10 -15.91
N GLN A 105 -8.98 29.12 -17.11
CA GLN A 105 -9.07 27.95 -17.99
C GLN A 105 -7.67 27.42 -18.38
N LEU A 106 -6.72 28.32 -18.68
CA LEU A 106 -5.35 27.94 -18.99
C LEU A 106 -4.65 27.30 -17.78
N ALA A 107 -4.85 27.85 -16.58
CA ALA A 107 -4.30 27.29 -15.34
C ALA A 107 -4.88 25.89 -15.06
N CYS A 108 -6.19 25.71 -15.19
CA CYS A 108 -6.85 24.41 -15.07
C CYS A 108 -6.32 23.40 -16.08
N ARG A 109 -6.10 23.81 -17.34
CA ARG A 109 -5.53 22.93 -18.37
C ARG A 109 -4.10 22.50 -18.04
N LYS A 110 -3.27 23.42 -17.55
CA LYS A 110 -1.91 23.08 -17.07
C LYS A 110 -1.99 22.06 -15.93
N MET A 111 -2.88 22.28 -14.97
CA MET A 111 -3.06 21.37 -13.83
C MET A 111 -3.54 19.99 -14.26
N GLN A 112 -4.48 19.90 -15.21
CA GLN A 112 -4.91 18.62 -15.80
C GLN A 112 -3.76 17.84 -16.42
N ILE A 113 -2.86 18.51 -17.14
CA ILE A 113 -1.67 17.87 -17.72
C ILE A 113 -0.76 17.34 -16.61
N GLN A 114 -0.53 18.11 -15.55
CA GLN A 114 0.30 17.64 -14.44
C GLN A 114 -0.33 16.45 -13.70
N ILE A 115 -1.64 16.49 -13.45
CA ILE A 115 -2.37 15.36 -12.84
C ILE A 115 -2.24 14.11 -13.71
N HIS A 116 -2.40 14.25 -15.03
CA HIS A 116 -2.25 13.12 -15.94
C HIS A 116 -0.83 12.54 -15.93
N ARG A 117 0.19 13.40 -15.86
CA ARG A 117 1.60 12.97 -15.73
C ARG A 117 1.81 12.19 -14.44
N VAL A 118 1.34 12.71 -13.31
CA VAL A 118 1.45 12.05 -12.00
C VAL A 118 0.72 10.71 -12.02
N ALA A 119 -0.50 10.66 -12.55
CA ALA A 119 -1.26 9.41 -12.68
C ALA A 119 -0.51 8.36 -13.50
N LYS A 120 0.11 8.77 -14.61
CA LYS A 120 0.94 7.89 -15.43
C LYS A 120 2.16 7.37 -14.66
N THR A 121 2.91 8.25 -13.99
CA THR A 121 4.07 7.82 -13.20
C THR A 121 3.70 6.91 -12.04
N CYS A 122 2.54 7.14 -11.40
CA CYS A 122 2.04 6.25 -10.36
C CYS A 122 1.68 4.87 -10.92
N SER A 123 1.07 4.81 -12.11
CA SER A 123 0.79 3.54 -12.78
C SER A 123 2.07 2.78 -13.13
N GLU A 124 3.08 3.46 -13.68
CA GLU A 124 4.39 2.87 -13.99
C GLU A 124 5.13 2.41 -12.72
N PHE A 125 4.97 3.13 -11.61
CA PHE A 125 5.51 2.71 -10.32
C PHE A 125 4.79 1.48 -9.76
N SER A 126 3.45 1.42 -9.89
CA SER A 126 2.64 0.28 -9.46
C SER A 126 3.07 -1.00 -10.17
N THR A 127 3.24 -0.96 -11.49
CA THR A 127 3.66 -2.15 -12.26
C THR A 127 5.06 -2.61 -11.87
N ARG A 128 5.99 -1.67 -11.66
CA ARG A 128 7.34 -1.99 -11.17
C ARG A 128 7.31 -2.55 -9.75
N MET A 129 6.39 -2.08 -8.90
CA MET A 129 6.25 -2.61 -7.54
C MET A 129 5.75 -4.05 -7.58
N GLU A 130 4.74 -4.36 -8.39
CA GLU A 130 4.23 -5.72 -8.57
C GLU A 130 5.33 -6.68 -9.07
N GLU A 131 6.19 -6.22 -10.01
CA GLU A 131 7.35 -7.00 -10.47
C GLU A 131 8.35 -7.24 -9.34
N VAL A 132 8.61 -6.25 -8.50
CA VAL A 132 9.52 -6.40 -7.35
C VAL A 132 8.93 -7.35 -6.31
N GLU A 133 7.65 -7.22 -5.98
CA GLU A 133 6.95 -8.08 -5.03
C GLU A 133 6.95 -9.54 -5.49
N THR A 134 6.67 -9.80 -6.77
CA THR A 134 6.73 -11.16 -7.33
C THR A 134 8.13 -11.74 -7.28
N ARG A 135 9.16 -10.95 -7.63
CA ARG A 135 10.56 -11.38 -7.51
C ARG A 135 10.97 -11.66 -6.06
N ILE A 136 10.52 -10.86 -5.11
CA ILE A 136 10.79 -11.07 -3.69
C ILE A 136 10.13 -12.36 -3.21
N SER A 137 8.85 -12.58 -3.54
CA SER A 137 8.14 -13.82 -3.18
C SER A 137 8.87 -15.06 -3.70
N HIS A 138 9.34 -15.04 -4.95
CA HIS A 138 10.12 -16.15 -5.49
C HIS A 138 11.46 -16.37 -4.77
N LEU A 139 12.16 -15.29 -4.40
CA LEU A 139 13.42 -15.39 -3.66
C LEU A 139 13.20 -15.89 -2.23
N GLU A 140 12.10 -15.50 -1.58
CA GLU A 140 11.73 -15.99 -0.25
C GLU A 140 11.41 -17.49 -0.28
N ASP A 141 10.67 -17.95 -1.28
CA ASP A 141 10.38 -19.37 -1.49
C ASP A 141 11.66 -20.18 -1.75
N GLU A 142 12.54 -19.68 -2.62
CA GLU A 142 13.82 -20.34 -2.92
C GLU A 142 14.74 -20.40 -1.70
N ALA A 143 14.86 -19.30 -0.95
CA ALA A 143 15.65 -19.27 0.27
C ALA A 143 15.11 -20.26 1.32
N GLY A 144 13.79 -20.36 1.45
CA GLY A 144 13.14 -21.35 2.31
C GLY A 144 13.49 -22.79 1.90
N PHE A 145 13.40 -23.10 0.61
CA PHE A 145 13.78 -24.42 0.09
C PHE A 145 15.27 -24.73 0.30
N GLN A 146 16.15 -23.77 0.06
CA GLN A 146 17.59 -23.91 0.27
C GLN A 146 17.92 -24.17 1.76
N GLN A 147 17.24 -23.47 2.68
CA GLN A 147 17.43 -23.69 4.11
C GLN A 147 17.05 -25.12 4.51
N VAL A 148 15.87 -25.59 4.11
CA VAL A 148 15.41 -26.96 4.41
C VAL A 148 16.38 -28.00 3.84
N THR A 149 16.82 -27.80 2.59
CA THR A 149 17.78 -28.70 1.94
C THR A 149 19.10 -28.75 2.70
N ARG A 150 19.60 -27.58 3.14
CA ARG A 150 20.82 -27.48 3.92
C ARG A 150 20.71 -28.23 5.25
N GLU A 151 19.61 -28.04 5.98
CA GLU A 151 19.38 -28.74 7.26
C GLU A 151 19.35 -30.27 7.08
N VAL A 152 18.76 -30.76 5.99
CA VAL A 152 18.76 -32.20 5.67
C VAL A 152 20.18 -32.68 5.35
N MET A 153 20.93 -31.94 4.55
CA MET A 153 22.31 -32.29 4.20
C MET A 153 23.23 -32.29 5.42
N GLU A 154 23.09 -31.30 6.32
CA GLU A 154 23.88 -31.21 7.55
C GLU A 154 23.64 -32.43 8.45
N LYS A 155 22.37 -32.85 8.62
CA LYS A 155 22.05 -34.08 9.37
C LYS A 155 22.63 -35.34 8.73
N GLN A 156 22.53 -35.47 7.41
CA GLN A 156 23.12 -36.60 6.70
C GLN A 156 24.64 -36.64 6.84
N LEU A 157 25.28 -35.47 6.84
CA LEU A 157 26.71 -35.34 7.05
C LEU A 157 27.11 -35.75 8.46
N GLU A 158 26.39 -35.31 9.49
CA GLU A 158 26.62 -35.73 10.88
C GLU A 158 26.44 -37.25 11.06
N ASP A 159 25.34 -37.80 10.52
CA ASP A 159 25.07 -39.24 10.57
C ASP A 159 26.16 -40.08 9.90
N THR A 160 26.67 -39.60 8.75
CA THR A 160 27.73 -40.29 8.02
C THR A 160 29.07 -40.18 8.73
N GLN A 161 29.39 -39.02 9.31
CA GLN A 161 30.59 -38.85 10.15
C GLN A 161 30.56 -39.76 11.38
N TRP A 162 29.41 -39.87 12.05
CA TRP A 162 29.25 -40.76 13.19
C TRP A 162 29.46 -42.23 12.80
N LYS A 163 28.84 -42.67 11.70
CA LYS A 163 29.03 -44.03 11.16
C LYS A 163 30.48 -44.32 10.79
N LEU A 164 31.17 -43.37 10.15
CA LEU A 164 32.59 -43.51 9.81
C LEU A 164 33.46 -43.66 11.05
N THR A 165 33.21 -42.83 12.06
CA THR A 165 33.94 -42.88 13.33
C THR A 165 33.74 -44.22 14.03
N ASP A 166 32.49 -44.69 14.14
CA ASP A 166 32.19 -46.01 14.71
C ASP A 166 32.88 -47.14 13.93
N LEU A 167 32.91 -47.08 12.60
CA LEU A 167 33.63 -48.06 11.79
C LEU A 167 35.14 -48.01 12.02
N GLU A 168 35.74 -46.83 12.07
CA GLU A 168 37.18 -46.66 12.33
C GLU A 168 37.56 -47.19 13.71
N ASP A 169 36.78 -46.85 14.73
CA ASP A 169 36.96 -47.37 16.08
C ASP A 169 36.89 -48.89 16.07
N ARG A 170 35.85 -49.45 15.43
CA ARG A 170 35.66 -50.91 15.38
C ARG A 170 36.80 -51.64 14.68
N LEU A 171 37.36 -51.06 13.62
CA LEU A 171 38.50 -51.60 12.88
C LEU A 171 39.80 -51.51 13.67
N ARG A 172 39.94 -50.53 14.57
CA ARG A 172 41.16 -50.28 15.35
C ARG A 172 41.09 -50.79 16.79
N ARG A 173 39.94 -51.27 17.27
CA ARG A 173 39.72 -51.76 18.64
C ARG A 173 40.79 -52.75 19.13
N ASN A 174 41.29 -53.62 18.26
CA ASN A 174 42.28 -54.64 18.61
C ASN A 174 43.72 -54.25 18.23
N ASN A 175 43.92 -53.05 17.68
CA ASN A 175 45.22 -52.60 17.24
C ASN A 175 45.92 -51.90 18.40
N LEU A 176 47.10 -52.40 18.76
CA LEU A 176 47.98 -51.74 19.73
C LEU A 176 49.00 -50.89 18.98
N ARG A 177 49.20 -49.65 19.45
CA ARG A 177 50.24 -48.76 18.93
C ARG A 177 51.29 -48.54 20.00
N VAL A 178 52.46 -49.13 19.80
CA VAL A 178 53.62 -48.94 20.69
C VAL A 178 54.45 -47.78 20.16
N LEU A 179 54.76 -46.80 21.02
CA LEU A 179 55.50 -45.59 20.67
C LEU A 179 56.84 -45.58 21.40
N GLY A 180 57.85 -44.94 20.81
CA GLY A 180 59.17 -44.77 21.44
C GLY A 180 60.12 -45.96 21.28
N ILE A 181 59.83 -46.89 20.37
CA ILE A 181 60.78 -47.94 19.98
C ILE A 181 61.81 -47.32 19.01
N PRO A 182 63.13 -47.38 19.31
CA PRO A 182 64.14 -46.92 18.36
C PRO A 182 64.15 -47.80 17.10
N GLU A 183 64.52 -47.23 15.95
CA GLU A 183 64.50 -47.99 14.70
C GLU A 183 65.58 -49.09 14.69
N GLY A 184 65.22 -50.29 14.21
CA GLY A 184 66.16 -51.39 13.98
C GLY A 184 66.42 -52.35 15.15
N VAL A 185 65.86 -52.11 16.34
CA VAL A 185 65.95 -53.08 17.48
C VAL A 185 65.11 -54.35 17.27
N GLU A 186 64.14 -54.30 16.36
CA GLU A 186 63.24 -55.41 16.06
C GLU A 186 63.95 -56.59 15.36
N GLY A 187 65.08 -56.33 14.69
CA GLY A 187 65.79 -57.35 13.91
C GLY A 187 64.97 -57.86 12.72
N SER A 188 65.05 -59.16 12.43
CA SER A 188 64.36 -59.80 11.30
C SER A 188 62.96 -60.34 11.63
N ASP A 189 62.61 -60.46 12.92
CA ASP A 189 61.32 -61.01 13.36
C ASP A 189 60.67 -60.12 14.43
N THR A 190 59.83 -59.19 13.95
CA THR A 190 59.07 -58.26 14.78
C THR A 190 58.12 -58.98 15.75
N HIS A 191 57.60 -60.16 15.41
CA HIS A 191 56.68 -60.88 16.31
C HIS A 191 57.40 -61.34 17.58
N SER A 192 58.55 -61.99 17.42
CA SER A 192 59.35 -62.45 18.56
C SER A 192 59.82 -61.29 19.44
N PHE A 193 60.21 -60.17 18.82
CA PHE A 193 60.54 -58.93 19.55
C PHE A 193 59.37 -58.43 20.40
N MET A 194 58.17 -58.31 19.82
CA MET A 194 56.99 -57.82 20.55
C MET A 194 56.58 -58.74 21.70
N VAL A 195 56.68 -60.07 21.54
CA VAL A 195 56.41 -61.03 22.63
C VAL A 195 57.41 -60.85 23.78
N ALA A 196 58.70 -60.68 23.48
CA ALA A 196 59.71 -60.44 24.52
C ALA A 196 59.46 -59.10 25.23
N LEU A 197 59.17 -58.04 24.48
CA LEU A 197 58.87 -56.71 25.00
C LEU A 197 57.67 -56.75 25.98
N PHE A 198 56.58 -57.43 25.62
CA PHE A 198 55.42 -57.52 26.50
C PHE A 198 55.66 -58.39 27.74
N LYS A 199 56.46 -59.46 27.65
CA LYS A 199 56.84 -60.28 28.81
C LYS A 199 57.69 -59.51 29.81
N GLU A 200 58.58 -58.64 29.33
CA GLU A 200 59.41 -57.77 30.17
C GLU A 200 58.56 -56.67 30.82
N ALA A 201 57.67 -56.03 30.04
CA ALA A 201 56.84 -54.92 30.53
C ALA A 201 55.73 -55.37 31.49
N PHE A 202 55.14 -56.56 31.27
CA PHE A 202 54.01 -57.08 32.03
C PHE A 202 54.23 -58.55 32.41
N PRO A 203 55.00 -58.82 33.48
CA PRO A 203 55.35 -60.18 33.89
C PRO A 203 54.13 -61.03 34.31
N ASP A 204 53.00 -60.40 34.65
CA ASP A 204 51.77 -61.07 35.09
C ASP A 204 50.89 -61.59 33.95
N LEU A 205 51.15 -61.21 32.69
CA LEU A 205 50.35 -61.59 31.53
C LEU A 205 50.67 -63.01 30.99
N GLN A 206 51.13 -63.94 31.85
CA GLN A 206 51.48 -65.31 31.45
C GLN A 206 50.24 -66.18 31.22
N GLN A 207 49.68 -66.12 30.01
CA GLN A 207 48.84 -67.17 29.43
C GLN A 207 49.33 -67.53 28.03
#